data_AF-A0A2N5KQZ8-F1
#
_entry.id   AF-A0A2N5KQZ8-F1
#
_cell.length_a   1.000
_cell.length_b   1.000
_cell.length_c   1.000
_cell.angle_alpha   90.00
_cell.angle_beta   90.00
_cell.angle_gamma   90.00
#
_symmetry.space_group_name_H-M   'P 1'
#
loop_
_entity.id
_entity.type
_entity.pdbx_description
1 polymer ?
#
loop_
_entity_poly.entity_id
_entity_poly.type
_entity_poly.pdbx_seq_one_letter_code
_entity_poly.pdbx_strand_id
1 'polypeptide(L)' 'MSKETLTKPLRYAWGYLKEISGENAYDRYLAAHERTHGDKTPMDRGEFYRWRQDEKYNNPGSRCP' A
#
# COMPACT_ATOMS: atom_id res chain seq x y z
N MET A 1 -14.98 18.31 -28.35
CA MET A 1 -14.06 17.35 -27.69
C MET A 1 -14.71 16.92 -26.38
N SER A 2 -15.13 15.64 -26.28
CA SER A 2 -15.93 15.12 -25.15
C SER A 2 -15.16 15.23 -23.83
N LYS A 3 -15.85 15.68 -22.76
CA LYS A 3 -15.31 15.81 -21.39
C LYS A 3 -14.74 14.49 -20.85
N GLU A 4 -15.17 13.37 -21.43
CA GLU A 4 -14.80 12.00 -21.09
C GLU A 4 -13.34 11.65 -21.44
N THR A 5 -12.76 12.32 -22.45
CA THR A 5 -11.37 12.07 -22.85
C THR A 5 -10.39 12.75 -21.88
N LEU A 6 -10.81 13.85 -21.24
CA LEU A 6 -9.97 14.66 -20.37
C LEU A 6 -9.84 14.10 -18.95
N THR A 7 -10.79 13.27 -18.50
CA THR A 7 -10.79 12.68 -17.15
C THR A 7 -9.96 11.40 -17.06
N LYS A 8 -9.67 10.74 -18.19
CA LYS A 8 -8.79 9.57 -18.24
C LYS A 8 -7.41 9.82 -17.62
N PRO A 9 -6.63 10.83 -18.03
CA PRO A 9 -5.32 11.09 -17.44
C PRO A 9 -5.40 11.45 -15.95
N LEU A 10 -6.43 12.18 -15.51
CA LEU A 10 -6.69 12.46 -14.10
C LEU A 10 -6.91 11.18 -13.28
N ARG A 11 -7.66 10.22 -13.82
CA ARG A 11 -7.92 8.94 -13.15
C ARG A 11 -6.64 8.11 -13.01
N TYR A 12 -5.78 8.12 -14.03
CA TYR A 12 -4.46 7.46 -13.97
C TYR A 12 -3.53 8.14 -12.98
N ALA A 13 -3.42 9.47 -13.02
CA ALA A 13 -2.61 10.23 -12.07
C ALA A 13 -3.09 10.03 -10.62
N TRP A 14 -4.41 10.00 -10.40
CA TRP A 14 -4.98 9.69 -9.10
C TRP A 14 -4.66 8.27 -8.63
N GLY A 15 -4.78 7.26 -9.51
CA GLY A 15 -4.36 5.89 -9.20
C GLY A 15 -2.88 5.81 -8.82
N TYR A 16 -2.02 6.51 -9.55
CA TYR A 16 -0.58 6.57 -9.31
C TYR A 16 -0.24 7.30 -8.00
N LEU A 17 -0.93 8.39 -7.67
CA LEU A 17 -0.78 9.09 -6.39
C LEU A 17 -1.20 8.19 -5.22
N LYS A 18 -2.27 7.40 -5.36
CA LYS A 18 -2.69 6.42 -4.34
C LYS A 18 -1.69 5.26 -4.20
N GLU A 19 -1.03 4.91 -5.28
CA GLU A 19 0.03 3.91 -5.31
C GLU A 19 1.31 4.38 -4.59
N ILE A 20 1.70 5.65 -4.79
CA ILE A 20 2.88 6.26 -4.14
C ILE A 20 2.61 6.65 -2.68
N SER A 21 1.42 7.19 -2.37
CA SER A 21 1.03 7.58 -1.01
C SER A 21 0.91 6.38 -0.06
N GLY A 22 0.81 5.16 -0.60
CA GLY A 22 0.61 3.95 0.18
C GLY A 22 -0.85 3.73 0.59
N GLU A 23 -1.81 4.48 0.01
CA GLU A 23 -3.24 4.20 0.18
C GLU A 23 -3.59 2.78 -0.26
N ASN A 24 -2.91 2.27 -1.31
CA ASN A 24 -3.06 0.90 -1.80
C ASN A 24 -2.03 -0.09 -1.21
N ALA A 25 -1.36 0.26 -0.10
CA ALA A 25 -0.32 -0.59 0.48
C ALA A 25 -0.86 -1.96 0.92
N TYR A 26 -2.09 -2.00 1.43
CA TYR A 26 -2.73 -3.24 1.85
C TYR A 26 -3.06 -4.16 0.66
N ASP A 27 -3.61 -3.62 -0.43
CA ASP A 27 -3.91 -4.41 -1.64
C ASP A 27 -2.63 -5.00 -2.26
N ARG A 28 -1.54 -4.24 -2.24
CA ARG A 28 -0.22 -4.73 -2.65
C ARG A 28 0.30 -5.83 -1.73
N TYR A 29 0.10 -5.68 -0.42
CA TYR A 29 0.43 -6.72 0.55
C TYR A 29 -0.35 -8.00 0.25
N LEU A 30 -1.66 -7.93 0.00
CA LEU A 30 -2.46 -9.10 -0.35
C LEU A 30 -1.96 -9.78 -1.63
N ALA A 31 -1.73 -9.01 -2.70
CA ALA A 31 -1.21 -9.57 -3.96
C ALA A 31 0.20 -10.18 -3.81
N ALA A 32 1.05 -9.63 -2.93
CA ALA A 32 2.33 -10.24 -2.59
C ALA A 32 2.12 -11.52 -1.76
N HIS A 33 1.26 -11.45 -0.74
CA HIS A 33 0.94 -12.54 0.18
C HIS A 33 0.37 -13.76 -0.55
N GLU A 34 -0.55 -13.56 -1.49
CA GLU A 34 -1.08 -14.64 -2.33
C GLU A 34 0.03 -15.33 -3.14
N ARG A 35 0.96 -14.55 -3.71
CA ARG A 35 2.09 -15.10 -4.49
C ARG A 35 3.13 -15.82 -3.63
N THR A 36 3.36 -15.37 -2.41
CA THR A 36 4.46 -15.88 -1.56
C THR A 36 4.00 -16.90 -0.53
N HIS A 37 2.76 -16.81 -0.07
CA HIS A 37 2.26 -17.51 1.11
C HIS A 37 0.95 -18.27 0.87
N GLY A 38 0.43 -18.25 -0.37
CA GLY A 38 -0.66 -19.13 -0.84
C GLY A 38 -1.83 -19.18 0.15
N ASP A 39 -1.94 -20.31 0.85
CA ASP A 39 -3.08 -20.65 1.72
C ASP A 39 -3.01 -20.03 3.12
N LYS A 40 -1.94 -19.31 3.48
CA LYS A 40 -1.91 -18.61 4.77
C LYS A 40 -2.97 -17.52 4.79
N THR A 41 -3.59 -17.33 5.94
CA THR A 41 -4.48 -16.20 6.17
C THR A 41 -3.65 -14.91 6.20
N PRO A 42 -3.94 -13.92 5.34
CA PRO A 42 -3.28 -12.62 5.42
C PRO A 42 -3.70 -11.89 6.70
N MET A 43 -2.84 -10.99 7.18
CA MET A 43 -3.19 -10.06 8.26
C MET A 43 -4.41 -9.23 7.88
N ASP A 44 -5.21 -8.85 8.87
CA ASP A 44 -6.25 -7.86 8.62
C ASP A 44 -5.64 -6.48 8.29
N ARG A 45 -6.46 -5.57 7.76
CA ARG A 45 -5.98 -4.25 7.33
C ARG A 45 -5.38 -3.44 8.49
N GLY A 46 -5.97 -3.51 9.68
CA GLY A 46 -5.47 -2.81 10.86
C GLY A 46 -4.16 -3.40 11.39
N GLU A 47 -4.06 -4.72 11.45
CA GLU A 47 -2.86 -5.48 11.76
C GLU A 47 -1.72 -5.14 10.81
N PHE A 48 -1.98 -5.09 9.50
CA PHE A 48 -0.99 -4.71 8.51
C PHE A 48 -0.42 -3.30 8.78
N TYR A 49 -1.28 -2.31 9.04
CA TYR A 49 -0.80 -0.95 9.32
C TYR A 49 -0.09 -0.84 10.67
N ARG A 50 -0.51 -1.59 11.70
CA ARG A 50 0.21 -1.67 12.98
C ARG A 50 1.59 -2.27 12.78
N TRP A 51 1.68 -3.43 12.15
CA TRP A 51 2.94 -4.12 11.86
C TRP A 51 3.90 -3.22 11.06
N ARG A 52 3.42 -2.52 10.03
CA ARG A 52 4.22 -1.59 9.23
C ARG A 52 4.77 -0.42 10.05
N GLN A 53 3.97 0.12 10.98
CA GLN A 53 4.42 1.19 11.87
C GLN A 53 5.44 0.65 12.86
N ASP A 54 5.20 -0.53 13.44
CA ASP A 54 6.14 -1.20 14.34
C ASP A 54 7.48 -1.46 13.65
N GLU A 55 7.50 -1.96 12.42
CA GLU A 55 8.71 -2.16 11.62
C GLU A 55 9.50 -0.86 11.44
N LYS A 56 8.79 0.26 11.22
CA LYS A 56 9.39 1.58 11.02
C LYS A 56 9.94 2.21 12.30
N TYR A 57 9.29 2.00 13.44
CA TYR A 57 9.58 2.73 14.69
C TYR A 57 10.23 1.89 15.80
N ASN A 58 10.16 0.56 15.73
CA ASN A 58 10.79 -0.35 16.70
C ASN A 58 12.19 -0.79 16.28
N ASN A 59 12.72 -0.28 15.15
CA ASN A 59 14.10 -0.52 14.77
C ASN A 59 15.05 0.29 15.67
N PRO A 60 15.90 -0.33 16.52
CA PRO A 60 16.74 0.40 17.46
C PRO A 60 17.73 1.34 16.78
N GLY A 61 18.13 1.04 15.54
CA GLY A 61 19.08 1.82 14.75
C GLY A 61 18.52 3.04 14.02
N SER A 62 17.20 3.29 14.08
CA SER A 62 16.57 4.48 13.48
C SER A 62 16.38 5.63 14.47
N ARG A 63 16.81 5.45 15.72
CA ARG A 63 16.86 6.52 16.73
C ARG A 63 18.27 7.11 16.72
N CYS A 64 18.41 8.43 16.81
CA CYS A 64 19.71 9.01 17.11
C CYS A 64 20.20 8.43 18.46
N PRO A 65 21.49 8.05 18.56
CA PRO A 65 22.07 7.57 19.80
C PRO A 65 21.97 8.60 20.92
#